data_AF-A0A919P119-F1
#
_entry.id   AF-A0A919P119-F1
#
_cell.length_a   1.000
_cell.length_b   1.000
_cell.length_c   1.000
_cell.angle_alpha   90.00
_cell.angle_beta   90.00
_cell.angle_gamma   90.00
#
_symmetry.space_group_name_H-M   'P 1'
#
loop_
_entity.id
_entity.type
_entity.pdbx_description
1 polymer ?
#
loop_
_entity_poly.entity_id
_entity_poly.type
_entity_poly.pdbx_seq_one_letter_code
_entity_poly.pdbx_strand_id
1 'polypeptide(L)'
;MHPELPEADRAPSAKPYLWVLGLTIVLPMVLVAVGWLVLPHHNPPGQCDGIGFGCVPNPADGLLIVSMIVVLPACVLVAGAACATIAITRAVRGRRARR
;
A
#
# COMPACT_ATOMS: atom_id res chain seq x y z
N MET A 1 31.10 34.15 25.68
CA MET A 1 29.76 33.65 26.02
C MET A 1 28.99 33.49 24.71
N HIS A 2 29.22 32.38 24.01
CA HIS A 2 28.56 32.09 22.73
C HIS A 2 27.27 31.32 23.02
N PRO A 3 26.12 31.71 22.46
CA PRO A 3 24.89 30.93 22.58
C PRO A 3 25.07 29.62 21.80
N GLU A 4 24.91 28.50 22.50
CA GLU A 4 24.77 27.17 21.92
C GLU A 4 23.56 27.24 20.96
N LEU A 5 23.81 27.14 19.65
CA LEU A 5 22.75 27.03 18.67
C LEU A 5 21.90 25.82 19.06
N PRO A 6 20.56 25.96 19.12
CA PRO A 6 19.70 24.86 19.52
C PRO A 6 20.04 23.67 18.64
N GLU A 7 20.42 22.60 19.32
CA GLU A 7 20.65 21.27 18.79
C GLU A 7 19.36 20.86 18.09
N ALA A 8 19.19 21.32 16.86
CA ALA A 8 18.01 21.15 16.03
C ALA A 8 17.98 19.67 15.68
N ASP A 9 17.45 18.93 16.63
CA ASP A 9 16.62 17.77 16.51
C ASP A 9 16.98 16.99 15.25
N ARG A 10 17.90 16.04 15.38
CA ARG A 10 18.06 14.98 14.40
C ARG A 10 16.77 14.16 14.45
N ALA A 11 15.69 14.72 13.93
CA ALA A 11 14.40 14.07 13.84
C ALA A 11 14.62 12.72 13.16
N PRO A 12 14.08 11.62 13.70
CA PRO A 12 14.26 10.31 13.11
C PRO A 12 13.91 10.37 11.62
N SER A 13 14.85 10.01 10.75
CA SER A 13 14.63 10.04 9.30
C SER A 13 13.34 9.30 8.95
N ALA A 14 12.36 10.03 8.41
CA ALA A 14 11.05 9.54 8.00
C ALA A 14 11.08 8.88 6.61
N LYS A 15 12.17 9.07 5.87
CA LYS A 15 12.42 8.49 4.53
C LYS A 15 12.05 7.00 4.40
N PRO A 16 12.41 6.09 5.32
CA PRO A 16 12.06 4.68 5.17
C PRO A 16 10.55 4.43 5.30
N TYR A 17 9.84 5.17 6.15
CA TYR A 17 8.39 5.04 6.27
C TYR A 17 7.67 5.59 5.03
N LEU A 18 8.17 6.69 4.46
CA LEU A 18 7.67 7.23 3.19
C LEU A 18 7.87 6.25 2.03
N TRP A 19 9.03 5.57 1.99
CA TRP A 19 9.29 4.53 1.00
C TRP A 19 8.34 3.34 1.15
N VAL A 20 8.10 2.88 2.38
CA VAL A 20 7.12 1.82 2.66
C VAL A 20 5.75 2.26 2.17
N LEU A 21 5.25 3.43 2.59
CA LEU A 21 3.96 3.95 2.18
C LEU A 21 3.84 4.06 0.66
N GLY A 22 4.87 4.59 0.01
CA GLY A 22 4.93 4.74 -1.44
C GLY A 22 4.81 3.40 -2.17
N LEU A 23 5.59 2.41 -1.75
CA LEU A 23 5.61 1.10 -2.41
C LEU A 23 4.38 0.25 -2.09
N THR A 24 3.91 0.25 -0.85
CA THR A 24 2.89 -0.69 -0.42
C THR A 24 1.48 -0.14 -0.56
N ILE A 25 1.30 1.18 -0.62
CA ILE A 25 -0.02 1.82 -0.73
C ILE A 25 -0.12 2.61 -2.04
N VAL A 26 0.75 3.60 -2.26
CA VAL A 26 0.59 4.54 -3.38
C VAL A 26 0.73 3.82 -4.72
N LEU A 27 1.80 3.06 -4.91
CA LEU A 27 2.06 2.32 -6.14
C LEU A 27 0.91 1.37 -6.54
N PRO A 28 0.42 0.47 -5.67
CA PRO A 28 -0.68 -0.41 -6.04
C PRO A 28 -1.99 0.35 -6.31
N MET A 29 -2.29 1.44 -5.58
CA MET A 29 -3.48 2.26 -5.88
C MET A 29 -3.38 2.93 -7.25
N VAL A 30 -2.19 3.42 -7.62
CA VAL A 30 -1.95 3.96 -8.96
C VAL A 30 -2.11 2.88 -10.02
N LEU A 31 -1.60 1.66 -9.79
CA LEU A 31 -1.75 0.54 -10.72
C LEU A 31 -3.21 0.12 -10.88
N VAL A 32 -3.99 0.09 -9.81
CA VAL A 32 -5.44 -0.19 -9.87
C VAL A 32 -6.16 0.90 -10.66
N ALA A 33 -5.85 2.18 -10.41
CA ALA A 33 -6.45 3.28 -11.15
C ALA A 33 -6.14 3.20 -12.65
N VAL A 34 -4.86 2.99 -13.02
CA VAL A 34 -4.44 2.81 -14.41
C VAL A 34 -5.11 1.58 -15.02
N GLY A 35 -5.15 0.46 -14.30
CA GLY A 35 -5.81 -0.76 -14.74
C GLY A 35 -7.29 -0.52 -15.04
N TRP A 36 -8.01 0.16 -14.14
CA TRP A 36 -9.42 0.48 -14.33
C TRP A 36 -9.65 1.35 -15.57
N LEU A 37 -8.80 2.36 -15.80
CA LEU A 37 -8.85 3.23 -16.98
C LEU A 37 -8.61 2.49 -18.30
N VAL A 38 -7.76 1.46 -18.29
CA VAL A 38 -7.36 0.71 -19.50
C VAL A 38 -8.29 -0.49 -19.76
N LEU A 39 -8.89 -1.06 -18.72
CA LEU A 39 -9.70 -2.26 -18.85
C LEU A 39 -11.05 -1.99 -19.52
N PRO A 40 -11.58 -2.97 -20.28
CA PRO A 40 -12.93 -2.87 -20.83
C PRO A 40 -13.98 -2.72 -19.73
N HIS A 41 -14.87 -1.75 -19.91
CA HIS A 41 -16.03 -1.51 -19.03
C HIS A 41 -17.30 -2.20 -19.54
N HIS A 42 -17.17 -3.07 -20.54
CA HIS A 42 -18.29 -3.80 -21.12
C HIS A 42 -17.96 -5.29 -21.17
N ASN A 43 -19.01 -6.09 -21.06
CA ASN A 43 -18.92 -7.54 -21.21
C ASN A 43 -18.99 -7.91 -22.70
N PRO A 44 -18.16 -8.85 -23.18
CA PRO A 44 -18.33 -9.41 -24.50
C PRO A 44 -19.67 -10.17 -24.61
N PRO A 45 -20.26 -10.25 -25.82
CA PRO A 45 -21.51 -10.97 -26.02
C PRO A 45 -21.36 -12.45 -25.63
N GLY A 46 -22.37 -13.01 -24.95
CA GLY A 46 -22.37 -14.40 -24.46
C GLY A 46 -21.96 -14.59 -22.98
N GLN A 47 -21.37 -13.58 -22.32
CA GLN A 47 -21.05 -13.66 -20.88
C GLN A 47 -22.27 -13.53 -19.95
N CYS A 48 -23.44 -13.23 -20.51
CA CYS A 48 -24.71 -13.18 -19.79
C CYS A 48 -25.59 -14.41 -20.05
N ASP A 49 -25.15 -15.36 -20.87
CA ASP A 49 -25.90 -16.59 -21.21
C ASP A 49 -25.63 -17.76 -20.22
N GLY A 50 -24.97 -17.49 -19.09
CA GLY A 50 -24.59 -18.50 -18.10
C GLY A 50 -25.66 -18.83 -17.05
N ILE A 51 -25.66 -20.09 -16.58
CA ILE A 51 -26.33 -20.84 -15.47
C ILE A 51 -27.30 -20.17 -14.45
N GLY A 52 -27.88 -18.99 -14.70
CA GLY A 52 -28.89 -18.35 -13.85
C GLY A 52 -28.35 -17.48 -12.71
N PHE A 53 -27.03 -17.24 -12.62
CA PHE A 53 -26.42 -16.37 -11.60
C PHE A 53 -26.23 -14.90 -12.04
N GLY A 54 -26.76 -14.53 -13.21
CA GLY A 54 -26.59 -13.19 -13.80
C GLY A 54 -25.27 -13.02 -14.55
N CYS A 55 -25.06 -11.83 -15.14
CA CYS A 55 -23.81 -11.52 -15.84
C CYS A 55 -22.64 -11.43 -14.84
N VAL A 56 -21.49 -11.97 -15.22
CA VAL A 56 -20.22 -11.71 -14.51
C VAL A 56 -19.88 -10.20 -14.57
N PRO A 57 -19.24 -9.62 -13.53
CA PRO A 57 -18.77 -8.23 -13.59
C PRO A 57 -17.85 -8.01 -14.77
N ASN A 58 -17.92 -6.83 -15.39
CA ASN A 58 -16.97 -6.47 -16.44
C ASN A 58 -15.54 -6.42 -15.89
N PRO A 59 -14.52 -6.53 -16.73
CA PRO A 59 -13.12 -6.57 -16.28
C PRO A 59 -12.75 -5.41 -15.33
N ALA A 60 -13.19 -4.19 -15.64
CA ALA A 60 -12.91 -3.02 -14.81
C ALA A 60 -13.57 -3.13 -13.42
N ASP A 61 -14.82 -3.57 -13.35
CA ASP A 61 -15.55 -3.78 -12.10
C ASP A 61 -15.00 -4.97 -11.31
N GLY A 62 -14.61 -6.04 -11.99
CA GLY A 62 -13.93 -7.19 -11.40
C GLY A 62 -12.60 -6.79 -10.75
N LEU A 63 -11.83 -5.93 -11.42
CA LEU A 63 -10.60 -5.37 -10.85
C LEU A 63 -10.88 -4.56 -9.57
N LEU A 64 -11.94 -3.75 -9.56
CA LEU A 64 -12.33 -3.00 -8.35
C LEU A 64 -12.72 -3.92 -7.20
N ILE A 65 -13.53 -4.96 -7.46
CA ILE A 65 -13.94 -5.94 -6.45
C ILE A 65 -12.72 -6.64 -5.85
N VAL A 66 -11.82 -7.14 -6.69
CA VAL A 66 -10.56 -7.78 -6.24
C VAL A 66 -9.70 -6.78 -5.47
N SER A 67 -9.64 -5.53 -5.94
CA SER A 67 -8.84 -4.51 -5.27
C SER A 67 -9.34 -4.24 -3.85
N MET A 68 -10.65 -4.20 -3.65
CA MET A 68 -11.25 -3.90 -2.35
C MET A 68 -11.12 -5.07 -1.38
N ILE A 69 -11.30 -6.30 -1.87
CA ILE A 69 -11.32 -7.51 -1.03
C ILE A 69 -9.92 -8.03 -0.74
N VAL A 70 -8.98 -7.91 -1.69
CA VAL A 70 -7.67 -8.55 -1.61
C VAL A 70 -6.55 -7.53 -1.56
N VAL A 71 -6.48 -6.63 -2.55
CA VAL A 71 -5.33 -5.72 -2.69
C VAL A 71 -5.25 -4.76 -1.51
N LEU A 72 -6.36 -4.11 -1.15
CA LEU A 72 -6.38 -3.12 -0.08
C LEU A 72 -6.02 -3.74 1.29
N PRO A 73 -6.63 -4.87 1.74
CA PRO A 73 -6.21 -5.52 2.98
C PRO A 73 -4.76 -5.98 2.96
N ALA A 74 -4.30 -6.58 1.85
CA ALA A 74 -2.92 -7.03 1.73
C ALA A 74 -1.93 -5.86 1.82
N CYS A 75 -2.21 -4.75 1.14
CA CYS A 75 -1.41 -3.53 1.19
C CYS A 75 -1.28 -2.98 2.61
N VAL A 76 -2.39 -2.92 3.36
CA VAL A 76 -2.39 -2.46 4.76
C VAL A 76 -1.59 -3.40 5.65
N LEU A 77 -1.76 -4.71 5.50
CA LEU A 77 -1.04 -5.71 6.30
C LEU A 77 0.47 -5.66 6.04
N VAL A 78 0.88 -5.57 4.77
CA VAL A 78 2.29 -5.46 4.38
C VAL A 78 2.89 -4.15 4.85
N ALA A 79 2.18 -3.02 4.72
CA ALA A 79 2.62 -1.73 5.23
C ALA A 79 2.83 -1.77 6.75
N GLY A 80 1.87 -2.34 7.49
CA GLY A 80 1.94 -2.51 8.93
C GLY A 80 3.13 -3.39 9.35
N ALA A 81 3.34 -4.52 8.68
CA ALA A 81 4.47 -5.42 8.92
C ALA A 81 5.81 -4.74 8.63
N ALA A 82 5.93 -4.00 7.52
CA ALA A 82 7.13 -3.25 7.18
C ALA A 82 7.41 -2.14 8.22
N CYS A 83 6.40 -1.38 8.64
CA CYS A 83 6.55 -0.39 9.71
C CYS A 83 6.98 -1.02 11.04
N ALA A 84 6.39 -2.17 11.41
CA ALA A 84 6.73 -2.90 12.61
C ALA A 84 8.18 -3.40 12.59
N THR A 85 8.64 -3.98 11.47
CA THR A 85 10.05 -4.42 11.33
C THR A 85 11.02 -3.25 11.43
N ILE A 86 10.72 -2.09 10.86
CA ILE A 86 11.54 -0.88 11.01
C ILE A 86 11.57 -0.43 12.48
N ALA A 87 10.42 -0.39 13.16
CA ALA A 87 10.34 0.00 14.56
C ALA A 87 11.14 -0.95 15.47
N ILE A 88 10.98 -2.27 15.29
CA ILE A 88 11.67 -3.30 16.06
C ILE A 88 13.19 -3.20 15.84
N THR A 89 13.64 -3.08 14.58
CA THR A 89 15.07 -2.98 14.26
C THR A 89 15.69 -1.72 14.85
N ARG A 90 14.99 -0.58 14.83
CA ARG A 90 15.43 0.66 15.51
C ARG A 90 15.52 0.47 17.02
N ALA A 91 14.52 -0.14 17.64
CA ALA A 91 14.50 -0.40 19.09
C ALA A 91 15.62 -1.35 19.53
N VAL A 92 15.87 -2.43 18.78
CA VAL A 92 16.95 -3.39 19.05
C VAL A 92 18.32 -2.73 18.91
N ARG A 93 18.55 -1.95 17.84
CA ARG A 93 19.81 -1.22 17.64
C ARG A 93 20.07 -0.18 18.74
N GLY A 94 19.03 0.57 19.14
CA GLY A 94 19.14 1.54 20.23
C GLY A 94 19.47 0.90 21.58
N ARG A 95 18.89 -0.28 21.87
CA ARG A 95 19.22 -1.03 23.10
C ARG A 95 20.66 -1.56 23.10
N ARG A 96 21.18 -1.97 21.94
CA ARG A 96 22.55 -2.49 21.81
C ARG A 96 23.61 -1.40 21.94
N ALA A 97 23.31 -0.17 21.53
CA ALA A 97 24.21 0.98 21.68
C ALA A 97 24.29 1.53 23.13
N ARG A 98 23.36 1.14 24.02
CA ARG A 98 23.34 1.54 25.44
C ARG A 98 23.94 0.50 26.39
N ARG A 99 24.30 -0.68 25.88
CA ARG A 99 25.04 -1.72 26.62
C ARG A 99 26.51 -1.64 26.22
#